data_AF-A0ABD2VG01-F1
#
_entry.id   AF-A0ABD2VG01-F1
#
_cell.length_a   1.000
_cell.length_b   1.000
_cell.length_c   1.000
_cell.angle_alpha   90.00
_cell.angle_beta   90.00
_cell.angle_gamma   90.00
#
_symmetry.space_group_name_H-M   'P 1'
#
loop_
_entity.id
_entity.type
_entity.pdbx_description
1 polymer ?
#
loop_
_entity_poly.entity_id
_entity_poly.type
_entity_poly.pdbx_seq_one_letter_code
_entity_poly.pdbx_strand_id
1 'polypeptide(L)'
;MIQHNLDVMHIEKNVFDNVFNTVLNFDDKTKDNPQSRQDMVLYCDRPQLEKDNSGKYPKAIYTIDKEVRAILFNWVKGIKFPNGYVSKLGRCPDTNVKRIFGMKSHDCHVFMQRIMPIAFCELLPSNVWQALTELSLFFKDLTSTTLRVDERLERDITQILCKLERIFPPGFFDSMEHFPVHLPYEARIAGPVQYRWTYPFERYLGTLKRMIGNKASVEGSISEAYLMTESTQLFSHYFEPHVMTRNHNVERNDDDGVVEDLEGNLSIFSHPCRVWGEAKKGFIP
;
A
#
# COMPACT_ATOMS: atom_id res chain seq x y z
N MET A 1 28.87 -4.95 6.26
CA MET A 1 28.07 -3.94 5.52
C MET A 1 27.44 -4.66 4.34
N ILE A 2 26.13 -4.53 4.14
CA ILE A 2 25.45 -5.17 2.99
C ILE A 2 25.83 -4.38 1.74
N GLN A 3 26.28 -5.06 0.68
CA GLN A 3 26.73 -4.38 -0.55
C GLN A 3 25.58 -3.70 -1.31
N HIS A 4 24.37 -4.27 -1.27
CA HIS A 4 23.18 -3.75 -1.94
C HIS A 4 21.98 -3.85 -0.99
N ASN A 5 21.26 -2.73 -0.78
CA ASN A 5 20.04 -2.68 0.03
C ASN A 5 18.86 -2.46 -0.93
N LEU A 6 18.05 -3.50 -1.13
CA LEU A 6 16.90 -3.43 -2.01
C LEU A 6 15.80 -2.60 -1.35
N ASP A 7 15.22 -1.69 -2.13
CA ASP A 7 14.14 -0.84 -1.66
C ASP A 7 12.82 -1.62 -1.63
N VAL A 8 12.53 -2.24 -0.49
CA VAL A 8 11.30 -3.03 -0.29
C VAL A 8 10.04 -2.20 -0.53
N MET A 9 10.06 -0.90 -0.23
CA MET A 9 8.91 -0.01 -0.46
C MET A 9 8.59 0.09 -1.94
N HIS A 10 9.59 0.38 -2.75
CA HIS A 10 9.37 0.51 -4.17
C HIS A 10 9.12 -0.83 -4.86
N ILE A 11 9.79 -1.90 -4.43
CA ILE A 11 9.60 -3.24 -4.98
C ILE A 11 8.16 -3.73 -4.74
N GLU A 12 7.71 -3.76 -3.49
CA GLU A 12 6.36 -4.25 -3.17
C GLU A 12 5.28 -3.36 -3.81
N LYS A 13 5.50 -2.03 -3.87
CA LYS A 13 4.59 -1.13 -4.59
C LYS A 13 4.52 -1.47 -6.09
N ASN A 14 5.65 -1.71 -6.75
CA ASN A 14 5.68 -2.04 -8.17
C ASN A 14 5.00 -3.37 -8.45
N VAL A 15 5.27 -4.39 -7.63
CA VAL A 15 4.59 -5.69 -7.71
C VAL A 15 3.08 -5.52 -7.49
N PHE A 16 2.67 -4.74 -6.48
CA PHE A 16 1.26 -4.41 -6.25
C PHE A 16 0.64 -3.74 -7.48
N ASP A 17 1.27 -2.69 -8.03
CA ASP A 17 0.74 -1.97 -9.18
C ASP A 17 0.61 -2.90 -10.40
N ASN A 18 1.59 -3.76 -10.66
CA ASN A 18 1.56 -4.71 -11.76
C ASN A 18 0.44 -5.75 -11.59
N VAL A 19 0.30 -6.34 -10.39
CA VAL A 19 -0.82 -7.25 -10.05
C VAL A 19 -2.15 -6.54 -10.23
N PHE A 20 -2.31 -5.37 -9.60
CA PHE A 20 -3.56 -4.65 -9.52
C PHE A 20 -4.01 -4.17 -10.90
N ASN A 21 -3.12 -3.58 -11.68
CA ASN A 21 -3.44 -3.08 -13.02
C ASN A 21 -3.74 -4.21 -14.02
N THR A 22 -3.08 -5.36 -13.87
CA THR A 22 -3.32 -6.53 -14.73
C THR A 22 -4.65 -7.21 -14.38
N VAL A 23 -4.92 -7.45 -13.09
CA VAL A 23 -6.20 -8.03 -12.64
C VAL A 23 -7.38 -7.14 -12.98
N LEU A 24 -7.22 -5.83 -12.79
CA LEU A 24 -8.24 -4.86 -13.16
C LEU A 24 -8.26 -4.53 -14.65
N ASN A 25 -7.37 -5.08 -15.47
CA ASN A 25 -7.30 -4.85 -16.91
C ASN A 25 -7.49 -3.37 -17.30
N PHE A 26 -6.56 -2.52 -16.85
CA PHE A 26 -6.50 -1.12 -17.26
C PHE A 26 -5.65 -0.97 -18.52
N ASP A 27 -6.25 -0.50 -19.61
CA ASP A 27 -5.68 -0.54 -20.96
C ASP A 27 -4.26 0.07 -21.11
N ASP A 28 -3.87 1.04 -20.29
CA ASP A 28 -2.58 1.73 -20.34
C ASP A 28 -1.52 1.18 -19.37
N LYS A 29 -1.91 0.29 -18.43
CA LYS A 29 -1.05 -0.20 -17.35
C LYS A 29 -1.08 -1.72 -17.16
N THR A 30 -2.00 -2.41 -17.83
CA THR A 30 -2.07 -3.86 -17.78
C THR A 30 -0.82 -4.48 -18.40
N LYS A 31 -0.32 -5.53 -17.78
CA LYS A 31 0.75 -6.35 -18.36
C LYS A 31 0.22 -7.37 -19.37
N ASP A 32 -1.10 -7.46 -19.52
CA ASP A 32 -1.80 -8.26 -20.51
C ASP A 32 -2.10 -7.46 -21.78
N ASN A 33 -1.08 -7.33 -22.63
CA ASN A 33 -1.13 -6.60 -23.90
C ASN A 33 -1.11 -7.56 -25.12
N PRO A 34 -1.38 -7.07 -26.35
CA PRO A 34 -1.42 -7.93 -27.54
C PRO A 34 -0.14 -8.74 -27.80
N GLN A 35 1.03 -8.19 -27.50
CA GLN A 35 2.31 -8.90 -27.63
C GLN A 35 2.39 -10.04 -26.61
N SER A 36 2.10 -9.75 -25.35
CA SER A 36 2.09 -10.76 -24.29
C SER A 36 1.07 -11.89 -24.55
N ARG A 37 -0.02 -11.58 -25.25
CA ARG A 37 -1.02 -12.56 -25.70
C ARG A 37 -0.49 -13.48 -26.80
N GLN A 38 0.28 -12.96 -27.74
CA GLN A 38 0.95 -13.78 -28.75
C GLN A 38 2.01 -14.67 -28.09
N ASP A 39 2.79 -14.10 -27.16
CA ASP A 39 3.80 -14.84 -26.41
C ASP A 39 3.17 -15.98 -25.58
N MET A 40 1.98 -15.78 -25.02
CA MET A 40 1.27 -16.84 -24.31
C MET A 40 0.86 -18.02 -25.20
N VAL A 41 0.50 -17.76 -26.46
CA VAL A 41 0.17 -18.82 -27.42
C VAL A 41 1.44 -19.55 -27.86
N LEU A 42 2.50 -18.80 -28.16
CA LEU A 42 3.74 -19.33 -28.71
C LEU A 42 4.61 -20.04 -27.67
N TYR A 43 4.79 -19.45 -26.49
CA TYR A 43 5.75 -19.91 -25.47
C TYR A 43 5.11 -20.54 -24.25
N CYS A 44 3.85 -20.22 -23.93
CA CYS A 44 3.19 -20.71 -22.71
C CYS A 44 2.17 -21.83 -22.96
N ASP A 45 2.01 -22.29 -24.20
CA ASP A 45 1.07 -23.34 -24.60
C ASP A 45 -0.38 -23.05 -24.13
N ARG A 46 -0.85 -21.82 -24.38
CA ARG A 46 -2.22 -21.37 -24.07
C ARG A 46 -3.00 -20.98 -25.32
N PRO A 47 -3.25 -21.92 -26.26
CA PRO A 47 -3.97 -21.62 -27.51
C PRO A 47 -5.39 -21.08 -27.28
N GLN A 48 -6.02 -21.41 -26.14
CA GLN A 48 -7.33 -20.87 -25.75
C GLN A 48 -7.34 -19.35 -25.51
N LEU A 49 -6.17 -18.69 -25.45
CA LEU A 49 -6.04 -17.24 -25.29
C LEU A 49 -5.71 -16.52 -26.61
N GLU A 50 -5.66 -17.24 -27.73
CA GLU A 50 -5.50 -16.68 -29.08
C GLU A 50 -6.70 -15.83 -29.49
N LYS A 51 -6.52 -14.94 -30.48
CA LYS A 51 -7.62 -14.18 -31.06
C LYS A 51 -8.70 -15.12 -31.61
N ASP A 52 -9.94 -14.76 -31.35
CA ASP A 52 -11.08 -15.40 -32.00
C ASP A 52 -11.16 -15.03 -33.50
N ASN A 53 -12.09 -15.66 -34.22
CA ASN A 53 -12.34 -15.38 -35.64
C ASN A 53 -12.75 -13.91 -35.91
N SER A 54 -13.14 -13.15 -34.88
CA SER A 54 -13.45 -11.72 -34.96
C SER A 54 -12.24 -10.82 -34.69
N GLY A 55 -11.06 -11.41 -34.44
CA GLY A 55 -9.83 -10.70 -34.18
C GLY A 55 -9.69 -10.18 -32.74
N LYS A 56 -10.57 -10.59 -31.82
CA LYS A 56 -10.59 -10.15 -30.42
C LYS A 56 -9.96 -11.20 -29.51
N TYR A 57 -9.22 -10.75 -28.50
CA TYR A 57 -8.69 -11.66 -27.48
C TYR A 57 -9.77 -12.08 -26.49
N PRO A 58 -9.86 -13.37 -26.15
CA PRO A 58 -10.77 -13.86 -25.12
C PRO A 58 -10.33 -13.37 -23.74
N LYS A 59 -11.30 -13.25 -22.84
CA LYS A 59 -11.06 -12.85 -21.45
C LYS A 59 -10.12 -13.85 -20.77
N ALA A 60 -9.08 -13.35 -20.10
CA ALA A 60 -8.22 -14.19 -19.28
C ALA A 60 -8.83 -14.45 -17.89
N ILE A 61 -8.49 -15.60 -17.31
CA ILE A 61 -9.01 -16.02 -16.00
C ILE A 61 -8.59 -15.10 -14.85
N TYR A 62 -7.48 -14.37 -15.02
CA TYR A 62 -6.91 -13.47 -14.02
C TYR A 62 -7.46 -12.04 -14.13
N THR A 63 -8.35 -11.74 -15.09
CA THR A 63 -8.94 -10.41 -15.24
C THR A 63 -10.39 -10.37 -14.79
N ILE A 64 -10.80 -9.25 -14.17
CA ILE A 64 -12.19 -9.02 -13.80
C ILE A 64 -12.90 -8.08 -14.79
N ASP A 65 -14.21 -8.28 -14.93
CA ASP A 65 -15.04 -7.48 -15.83
C ASP A 65 -15.30 -6.08 -15.30
N LYS A 66 -15.82 -5.20 -16.16
CA LYS A 66 -16.09 -3.80 -15.82
C LYS A 66 -17.18 -3.67 -14.74
N GLU A 67 -18.12 -4.61 -14.70
CA GLU A 67 -19.21 -4.68 -13.75
C GLU A 67 -18.69 -5.11 -12.37
N VAL A 68 -17.89 -6.19 -12.34
CA VAL A 68 -17.24 -6.70 -11.12
C VAL A 68 -16.28 -5.65 -10.54
N ARG A 69 -15.55 -4.93 -11.39
CA ARG A 69 -14.69 -3.82 -11.00
C ARG A 69 -15.47 -2.69 -10.30
N ALA A 70 -16.68 -2.39 -10.75
CA ALA A 70 -17.51 -1.37 -10.10
C ALA A 70 -17.95 -1.80 -8.69
N ILE A 71 -18.24 -3.10 -8.49
CA ILE A 71 -18.54 -3.68 -7.18
C ILE A 71 -17.33 -3.50 -6.25
N LEU A 72 -16.13 -3.87 -6.72
CA LEU A 72 -14.89 -3.69 -5.96
C LEU A 72 -14.68 -2.23 -5.54
N PHE A 73 -14.87 -1.27 -6.45
CA PHE A 73 -14.66 0.14 -6.13
C PHE A 73 -15.69 0.69 -5.13
N ASN A 74 -16.94 0.27 -5.24
CA ASN A 74 -17.96 0.62 -4.25
C ASN A 74 -17.62 0.05 -2.88
N TRP A 75 -17.11 -1.19 -2.83
CA TRP A 75 -16.62 -1.78 -1.59
C TRP A 75 -15.42 -1.00 -1.02
N VAL A 76 -14.40 -0.68 -1.84
CA VAL A 76 -13.24 0.13 -1.42
C VAL A 76 -13.66 1.51 -0.89
N LYS A 77 -14.69 2.13 -1.48
CA LYS A 77 -15.27 3.39 -0.98
C LYS A 77 -15.85 3.29 0.43
N GLY A 78 -16.37 2.12 0.79
CA GLY A 78 -16.92 1.84 2.11
C GLY A 78 -15.90 1.49 3.20
N ILE A 79 -14.65 1.15 2.82
CA ILE A 79 -13.63 0.73 3.78
C ILE A 79 -13.21 1.91 4.67
N LYS A 80 -13.17 1.66 5.98
CA LYS A 80 -12.69 2.59 7.00
C LYS A 80 -11.51 1.97 7.75
N PHE A 81 -10.51 2.79 8.07
CA PHE A 81 -9.36 2.43 8.89
C PHE A 81 -9.24 3.38 10.08
N PRO A 82 -8.55 2.96 11.17
CA PRO A 82 -8.16 3.88 12.23
C PRO A 82 -7.42 5.10 11.68
N ASN A 83 -7.57 6.24 12.36
CA ASN A 83 -6.87 7.46 11.95
C ASN A 83 -5.35 7.25 11.97
N GLY A 84 -4.65 7.82 10.98
CA GLY A 84 -3.20 7.68 10.85
C GLY A 84 -2.72 6.36 10.26
N TYR A 85 -3.58 5.34 10.15
CA TYR A 85 -3.18 4.03 9.61
C TYR A 85 -3.01 4.06 8.08
N VAL A 86 -4.03 4.49 7.34
CA VAL A 86 -4.04 4.54 5.87
C VAL A 86 -4.70 5.84 5.42
N SER A 87 -4.32 6.36 4.24
CA SER A 87 -5.01 7.51 3.67
C SER A 87 -6.47 7.15 3.37
N LYS A 88 -7.37 8.13 3.18
CA LYS A 88 -8.79 7.83 2.96
C LYS A 88 -8.99 7.14 1.60
N LEU A 89 -8.89 5.81 1.55
CA LEU A 89 -8.95 5.00 0.33
C LEU A 89 -10.22 5.24 -0.46
N GLY A 90 -11.35 5.54 0.19
CA GLY A 90 -12.59 5.83 -0.53
C GLY A 90 -12.57 7.10 -1.39
N ARG A 91 -11.50 7.91 -1.31
CA ARG A 91 -11.25 9.00 -2.27
C ARG A 91 -10.53 8.55 -3.54
N CYS A 92 -9.93 7.37 -3.54
CA CYS A 92 -9.08 6.90 -4.63
C CYS A 92 -9.87 6.38 -5.85
N PRO A 93 -10.98 5.62 -5.68
CA PRO A 93 -11.77 5.17 -6.83
C PRO A 93 -12.55 6.31 -7.49
N ASP A 94 -12.23 6.58 -8.75
CA ASP A 94 -12.98 7.46 -9.63
C ASP A 94 -14.09 6.65 -10.34
N THR A 95 -15.34 7.03 -10.07
CA THR A 95 -16.53 6.39 -10.65
C THR A 95 -16.77 6.72 -12.12
N ASN A 96 -16.24 7.84 -12.62
CA ASN A 96 -16.40 8.26 -14.01
C ASN A 96 -15.41 7.51 -14.91
N VAL A 97 -14.14 7.48 -14.50
CA VAL A 97 -13.06 6.85 -15.25
C VAL A 97 -12.95 5.35 -14.96
N LYS A 98 -13.66 4.86 -13.93
CA LYS A 98 -13.57 3.48 -13.41
C LYS A 98 -12.11 3.07 -13.19
N ARG A 99 -11.36 3.95 -12.51
CA ARG A 99 -9.94 3.76 -12.16
C ARG A 99 -9.71 4.15 -10.71
N ILE A 100 -8.60 3.68 -10.14
CA ILE A 100 -8.13 4.13 -8.84
C ILE A 100 -6.95 5.08 -9.06
N PHE A 101 -7.03 6.27 -8.46
CA PHE A 101 -5.97 7.27 -8.47
C PHE A 101 -5.60 7.71 -7.05
N GLY A 102 -4.39 8.21 -6.88
CA GLY A 102 -3.98 8.89 -5.65
C GLY A 102 -3.66 7.98 -4.46
N MET A 103 -3.56 6.66 -4.66
CA MET A 103 -2.96 5.78 -3.65
C MET A 103 -1.47 6.12 -3.50
N LYS A 104 -1.04 6.38 -2.27
CA LYS A 104 0.38 6.52 -1.95
C LYS A 104 1.01 5.14 -1.78
N SER A 105 2.35 5.05 -1.78
CA SER A 105 3.06 3.79 -1.56
C SER A 105 2.49 3.05 -0.34
N HIS A 106 2.40 3.71 0.81
CA HIS A 106 1.85 3.10 2.04
C HIS A 106 0.44 2.53 1.87
N ASP A 107 -0.42 3.20 1.11
CA ASP A 107 -1.76 2.71 0.83
C ASP A 107 -1.73 1.43 -0.02
N CYS A 108 -0.82 1.37 -1.00
CA CYS A 108 -0.56 0.18 -1.81
C CYS A 108 -0.06 -0.99 -0.94
N HIS A 109 0.88 -0.77 -0.01
CA HIS A 109 1.39 -1.81 0.88
C HIS A 109 0.30 -2.37 1.79
N VAL A 110 -0.53 -1.51 2.39
CA VAL A 110 -1.65 -2.00 3.20
C VAL A 110 -2.65 -2.76 2.33
N PHE A 111 -2.90 -2.30 1.10
CA PHE A 111 -3.76 -3.03 0.19
C PHE A 111 -3.17 -4.41 -0.12
N MET A 112 -1.90 -4.48 -0.51
CA MET A 112 -1.16 -5.70 -0.80
C MET A 112 -1.22 -6.70 0.36
N GLN A 113 -0.88 -6.26 1.57
CA GLN A 113 -0.66 -7.16 2.71
C GLN A 113 -1.95 -7.54 3.46
N ARG A 114 -3.00 -6.70 3.39
CA ARG A 114 -4.20 -6.84 4.25
C ARG A 114 -5.51 -6.91 3.47
N ILE A 115 -5.62 -6.18 2.37
CA ILE A 115 -6.89 -6.01 1.66
C ILE A 115 -7.00 -6.97 0.49
N MET A 116 -5.92 -7.23 -0.24
CA MET A 116 -5.90 -8.02 -1.47
C MET A 116 -6.54 -9.42 -1.32
N PRO A 117 -6.25 -10.21 -0.27
CA PRO A 117 -6.91 -11.51 -0.08
C PRO A 117 -8.43 -11.40 0.07
N ILE A 118 -8.90 -10.35 0.73
CA ILE A 118 -10.33 -10.14 0.99
C ILE A 118 -11.01 -9.56 -0.26
N ALA A 119 -10.36 -8.59 -0.90
CA ALA A 119 -10.86 -7.87 -2.06
C ALA A 119 -11.19 -8.79 -3.22
N PHE A 120 -10.39 -9.84 -3.43
CA PHE A 120 -10.50 -10.70 -4.60
C PHE A 120 -11.11 -12.09 -4.31
N CYS A 121 -11.42 -12.43 -3.06
CA CYS A 121 -11.91 -13.76 -2.65
C CYS A 121 -13.09 -14.25 -3.49
N GLU A 122 -14.11 -13.40 -3.67
CA GLU A 122 -15.32 -13.73 -4.43
C GLU A 122 -15.29 -13.21 -5.87
N LEU A 123 -14.19 -12.57 -6.29
CA LEU A 123 -14.10 -11.89 -7.59
C LEU A 123 -13.23 -12.63 -8.61
N LEU A 124 -12.35 -13.53 -8.14
CA LEU A 124 -11.42 -14.27 -8.98
C LEU A 124 -11.59 -15.78 -8.79
N PRO A 125 -11.28 -16.59 -9.83
CA PRO A 125 -11.21 -18.05 -9.68
C PRO A 125 -10.25 -18.46 -8.55
N SER A 126 -10.56 -19.56 -7.85
CA SER A 126 -9.85 -19.97 -6.64
C SER A 126 -8.34 -20.13 -6.84
N ASN A 127 -7.90 -20.63 -7.99
CA ASN A 127 -6.48 -20.79 -8.30
C ASN A 127 -5.75 -19.44 -8.43
N VAL A 128 -6.40 -18.41 -8.98
CA VAL A 128 -5.84 -17.06 -9.10
C VAL A 128 -5.83 -16.38 -7.74
N TRP A 129 -6.95 -16.43 -7.04
CA TRP A 129 -7.08 -15.84 -5.71
C TRP A 129 -6.10 -16.43 -4.69
N GLN A 130 -5.89 -17.75 -4.70
CA GLN A 130 -4.92 -18.41 -3.83
C GLN A 130 -3.50 -17.90 -4.06
N ALA A 131 -3.06 -17.81 -5.33
CA ALA A 131 -1.73 -17.30 -5.66
C ALA A 131 -1.53 -15.84 -5.20
N LEU A 132 -2.54 -14.98 -5.40
CA LEU A 132 -2.48 -13.59 -4.92
C LEU A 132 -2.51 -13.50 -3.39
N THR A 133 -3.25 -14.39 -2.73
CA THR A 133 -3.31 -14.47 -1.27
C THR A 133 -1.97 -14.91 -0.68
N GLU A 134 -1.32 -15.91 -1.26
CA GLU A 134 0.02 -16.34 -0.84
C GLU A 134 1.05 -15.21 -1.02
N LEU A 135 1.02 -14.50 -2.14
CA LEU A 135 1.87 -13.33 -2.38
C LEU A 135 1.62 -12.22 -1.33
N SER A 136 0.35 -11.96 -1.00
CA SER A 136 -0.05 -10.99 0.03
C SER A 136 0.48 -11.38 1.41
N LEU A 137 0.34 -12.66 1.77
CA LEU A 137 0.82 -13.20 3.05
C LEU A 137 2.35 -13.21 3.12
N PHE A 138 3.03 -13.49 2.02
CA PHE A 138 4.49 -13.39 1.93
C PHE A 138 4.97 -11.98 2.29
N PHE A 139 4.44 -10.93 1.65
CA PHE A 139 4.86 -9.56 1.96
C PHE A 139 4.48 -9.17 3.39
N LYS A 140 3.29 -9.58 3.87
CA LYS A 140 2.88 -9.34 5.25
C LYS A 140 3.85 -9.94 6.26
N ASP A 141 4.29 -11.18 6.03
CA ASP A 141 5.23 -11.87 6.92
C ASP A 141 6.64 -11.28 6.81
N LEU A 142 7.10 -10.97 5.60
CA LEU A 142 8.39 -10.33 5.32
C LEU A 142 8.52 -8.96 6.01
N THR A 143 7.43 -8.17 6.06
CA THR A 143 7.44 -6.84 6.67
C THR A 143 6.97 -6.83 8.13
N SER A 144 6.89 -8.00 8.77
CA SER A 144 6.61 -8.13 10.19
C SER A 144 7.68 -7.44 11.05
N THR A 145 7.28 -6.95 12.23
CA THR A 145 8.19 -6.36 13.23
C THR A 145 9.17 -7.39 13.79
N THR A 146 8.78 -8.67 13.77
CA THR A 146 9.59 -9.81 14.19
C THR A 146 9.73 -10.77 13.02
N LEU A 147 10.97 -11.13 12.69
CA LEU A 147 11.29 -12.11 11.66
C LEU A 147 11.63 -13.45 12.32
N ARG A 148 11.06 -14.52 11.79
CA ARG A 148 11.53 -15.88 12.09
C ARG A 148 12.75 -16.15 11.22
N VAL A 149 13.84 -16.60 11.84
CA VAL A 149 15.08 -16.94 11.16
C VAL A 149 14.98 -18.39 10.66
N ASP A 150 14.03 -18.64 9.76
CA ASP A 150 13.92 -19.89 9.02
C ASP A 150 13.98 -19.61 7.51
N GLU A 151 14.21 -20.65 6.72
CA GLU A 151 14.26 -20.56 5.26
C GLU A 151 12.86 -20.61 4.62
N ARG A 152 11.79 -20.51 5.42
CA ARG A 152 10.41 -20.67 4.92
C ARG A 152 10.10 -19.62 3.87
N LEU A 153 10.37 -18.34 4.16
CA LEU A 153 10.10 -17.24 3.23
C LEU A 153 10.91 -17.36 1.92
N GLU A 154 12.14 -17.87 1.97
CA GLU A 154 12.97 -18.14 0.78
C GLU A 154 12.35 -19.23 -0.10
N ARG A 155 11.80 -20.29 0.49
CA ARG A 155 11.12 -21.38 -0.25
C ARG A 155 9.75 -20.96 -0.76
N ASP A 156 9.01 -20.23 0.05
CA ASP A 156 7.65 -19.79 -0.26
C ASP A 156 7.64 -18.85 -1.46
N ILE A 157 8.54 -17.86 -1.51
CA ILE A 157 8.57 -16.91 -2.62
C ILE A 157 8.87 -17.58 -3.96
N THR A 158 9.76 -18.56 -4.00
CA THR A 158 10.04 -19.32 -5.22
C THR A 158 8.78 -20.04 -5.71
N GLN A 159 8.03 -20.70 -4.81
CA GLN A 159 6.79 -21.38 -5.17
C GLN A 159 5.69 -20.41 -5.60
N ILE A 160 5.59 -19.26 -4.92
CA ILE A 160 4.63 -18.21 -5.25
C ILE A 160 4.91 -17.66 -6.65
N LEU A 161 6.16 -17.35 -6.98
CA LEU A 161 6.53 -16.87 -8.32
C LEU A 161 6.20 -17.91 -9.38
N CYS A 162 6.51 -19.19 -9.18
CA CYS A 162 6.12 -20.25 -10.12
C CYS A 162 4.60 -20.36 -10.29
N LYS A 163 3.81 -20.19 -9.22
CA LYS A 163 2.34 -20.16 -9.32
C LYS A 163 1.85 -18.96 -10.13
N LEU A 164 2.43 -17.79 -9.90
CA LEU A 164 2.10 -16.58 -10.65
C LEU A 164 2.46 -16.73 -12.12
N GLU A 165 3.63 -17.30 -12.46
CA GLU A 165 4.08 -17.53 -13.85
C GLU A 165 3.12 -18.45 -14.62
N ARG A 166 2.52 -19.42 -13.92
CA ARG A 166 1.50 -20.30 -14.48
C ARG A 166 0.15 -19.60 -14.72
N ILE A 167 -0.06 -18.42 -14.16
CA ILE A 167 -1.34 -17.70 -14.19
C ILE A 167 -1.23 -16.48 -15.11
N PHE A 168 -0.29 -15.60 -14.84
CA PHE A 168 -0.12 -14.32 -15.53
C PHE A 168 0.63 -14.46 -16.86
N PRO A 169 0.53 -13.46 -17.76
CA PRO A 169 1.25 -13.47 -19.03
C PRO A 169 2.76 -13.21 -18.82
N PRO A 170 3.65 -13.60 -19.75
CA PRO A 170 5.09 -13.35 -19.65
C PRO A 170 5.45 -11.88 -19.43
N GLY A 171 4.72 -10.95 -20.06
CA GLY A 171 4.93 -9.51 -19.89
C GLY A 171 4.70 -8.98 -18.47
N PHE A 172 4.08 -9.79 -17.59
CA PHE A 172 3.94 -9.49 -16.17
C PHE A 172 5.26 -9.57 -15.41
N PHE A 173 6.16 -10.47 -15.80
CA PHE A 173 7.42 -10.74 -15.09
C PHE A 173 8.51 -9.83 -15.62
N ASP A 174 8.50 -8.57 -15.18
CA ASP A 174 9.63 -7.68 -15.36
C ASP A 174 10.65 -7.86 -14.22
N SER A 175 11.74 -7.08 -14.25
CA SER A 175 12.79 -7.18 -13.23
C SER A 175 12.26 -7.04 -11.79
N MET A 176 11.16 -6.30 -11.59
CA MET A 176 10.59 -6.02 -10.27
C MET A 176 9.94 -7.25 -9.65
N GLU A 177 9.29 -8.10 -10.44
CA GLU A 177 8.66 -9.35 -9.97
C GLU A 177 9.69 -10.38 -9.51
N HIS A 178 10.94 -10.27 -9.96
CA HIS A 178 12.00 -11.18 -9.58
C HIS A 178 12.73 -10.75 -8.30
N PHE A 179 12.79 -9.46 -7.98
CA PHE A 179 13.45 -8.99 -6.74
C PHE A 179 12.93 -9.60 -5.43
N PRO A 180 11.62 -9.92 -5.27
CA PRO A 180 11.10 -10.60 -4.09
C PRO A 180 11.87 -11.85 -3.66
N VAL A 181 12.50 -12.58 -4.59
CA VAL A 181 13.32 -13.77 -4.26
C VAL A 181 14.51 -13.45 -3.35
N HIS A 182 15.04 -12.24 -3.43
CA HIS A 182 16.21 -11.79 -2.67
C HIS A 182 15.84 -11.19 -1.30
N LEU A 183 14.60 -10.74 -1.14
CA LEU A 183 14.17 -10.01 0.06
C LEU A 183 14.26 -10.82 1.35
N PRO A 184 13.91 -12.12 1.39
CA PRO A 184 14.03 -12.91 2.62
C PRO A 184 15.48 -13.05 3.09
N TYR A 185 16.40 -13.34 2.16
CA TYR A 185 17.83 -13.39 2.46
C TYR A 185 18.32 -12.07 3.02
N GLU A 186 17.92 -10.96 2.38
CA GLU A 186 18.29 -9.62 2.81
C GLU A 186 17.72 -9.27 4.19
N ALA A 187 16.46 -9.62 4.45
CA ALA A 187 15.84 -9.46 5.76
C ALA A 187 16.52 -10.31 6.85
N ARG A 188 17.02 -11.50 6.50
CA ARG A 188 17.79 -12.36 7.41
C ARG A 188 19.13 -11.75 7.81
N ILE A 189 19.84 -11.11 6.88
CA ILE A 189 21.16 -10.50 7.17
C ILE A 189 21.04 -9.08 7.75
N ALA A 190 20.04 -8.31 7.33
CA ALA A 190 19.88 -6.89 7.64
C ALA A 190 18.93 -6.64 8.81
N GLY A 191 18.17 -7.67 9.21
CA GLY A 191 17.07 -7.56 10.15
C GLY A 191 15.76 -7.10 9.52
N PRO A 192 14.74 -6.85 10.37
CA PRO A 192 13.39 -6.49 9.96
C PRO A 192 13.34 -5.32 8.97
N VAL A 193 12.46 -5.44 7.96
CA VAL A 193 12.24 -4.41 6.93
C VAL A 193 11.86 -3.06 7.53
N GLN A 194 11.25 -3.04 8.73
CA GLN A 194 10.84 -1.82 9.41
C GLN A 194 11.95 -0.77 9.57
N TYR A 195 13.20 -1.22 9.71
CA TYR A 195 14.37 -0.35 9.87
C TYR A 195 14.99 0.09 8.54
N ARG A 196 14.51 -0.45 7.42
CA ARG A 196 15.07 -0.26 6.07
C ARG A 196 14.07 0.37 5.12
N TRP A 197 12.88 0.74 5.60
CA TRP A 197 11.89 1.44 4.81
C TRP A 197 12.39 2.80 4.32
N THR A 198 12.04 3.12 3.08
CA THR A 198 12.30 4.45 2.48
C THR A 198 11.29 5.52 2.95
N TYR A 199 10.18 5.13 3.61
CA TYR A 199 9.14 6.07 4.06
C TYR A 199 9.64 7.26 4.88
N PRO A 200 10.50 7.10 5.91
CA PRO A 200 10.93 8.23 6.74
C PRO A 200 11.71 9.25 5.91
N PHE A 201 12.56 8.76 5.02
CA PHE A 201 13.38 9.60 4.13
C PHE A 201 12.51 10.36 3.14
N GLU A 202 11.60 9.69 2.43
CA GLU A 202 10.69 10.37 1.49
C GLU A 202 9.76 11.36 2.17
N ARG A 203 9.26 11.02 3.38
CA ARG A 203 8.41 11.92 4.16
C ARG A 203 9.19 13.17 4.59
N TYR A 204 10.44 13.00 5.02
CA TYR A 204 11.32 14.11 5.38
C TYR A 204 11.65 14.99 4.18
N LEU A 205 12.05 14.39 3.05
CA LEU A 205 12.28 15.12 1.80
C LEU A 205 11.02 15.86 1.34
N GLY A 206 9.85 15.27 1.51
CA GLY A 206 8.56 15.93 1.26
C GLY A 206 8.33 17.15 2.15
N THR A 207 8.78 17.12 3.40
CA THR A 207 8.76 18.28 4.31
C THR A 207 9.71 19.36 3.86
N LEU A 208 10.96 19.01 3.53
CA LEU A 208 11.94 19.97 3.00
C LEU A 208 11.45 20.63 1.70
N LYS A 209 10.84 19.86 0.80
CA LYS A 209 10.25 20.39 -0.44
C LYS A 209 9.19 21.46 -0.18
N ARG A 210 8.41 21.34 0.90
CA ARG A 210 7.40 22.35 1.29
C ARG A 210 8.02 23.61 1.90
N MET A 211 9.26 23.55 2.38
CA MET A 211 10.00 24.69 2.91
C MET A 211 10.59 25.58 1.81
N ILE A 212 10.60 25.13 0.55
CA ILE A 212 11.15 25.88 -0.57
C ILE A 212 10.17 26.99 -0.98
N GLY A 213 10.41 28.21 -0.49
CA GLY A 213 9.70 29.42 -0.92
C GLY A 213 10.24 30.01 -2.23
N ASN A 214 11.57 29.98 -2.42
CA ASN A 214 12.23 30.49 -3.62
C ASN A 214 13.05 29.40 -4.32
N LYS A 215 12.63 29.00 -5.53
CA LYS A 215 13.32 27.97 -6.34
C LYS A 215 14.68 28.41 -6.88
N ALA A 216 14.97 29.71 -6.92
CA ALA A 216 16.29 30.22 -7.32
C ALA A 216 17.35 30.04 -6.21
N SER A 217 16.93 29.83 -4.97
CA SER A 217 17.81 29.56 -3.82
C SER A 217 17.15 28.52 -2.92
N VAL A 218 17.23 27.26 -3.33
CA VAL A 218 16.57 26.13 -2.65
C VAL A 218 17.14 25.94 -1.24
N GLU A 219 18.47 25.89 -1.12
CA GLU A 219 19.17 25.66 0.15
C GLU A 219 18.94 26.81 1.13
N GLY A 220 18.99 28.06 0.66
CA GLY A 220 18.69 29.24 1.45
C GLY A 220 17.25 29.24 1.97
N SER A 221 16.28 28.93 1.10
CA SER A 221 14.86 28.85 1.48
C SER A 221 14.61 27.78 2.55
N ILE A 222 15.21 26.60 2.39
CA ILE A 222 15.10 25.52 3.37
C ILE A 222 15.73 25.94 4.69
N SER A 223 16.93 26.52 4.67
CA SER A 223 17.65 26.95 5.87
C SER A 223 16.86 28.00 6.64
N GLU A 224 16.33 29.02 5.96
CA GLU A 224 15.50 30.07 6.55
C GLU A 224 14.22 29.50 7.20
N ALA A 225 13.47 28.68 6.47
CA ALA A 225 12.24 28.07 6.97
C ALA A 225 12.50 27.08 8.13
N TYR A 226 13.65 26.41 8.11
CA TYR A 226 14.08 25.51 9.18
C TYR A 226 14.44 26.29 10.45
N LEU A 227 15.24 27.36 10.33
CA LEU A 227 15.54 28.29 11.44
C LEU A 227 14.26 28.88 12.05
N MET A 228 13.30 29.28 11.23
CA MET A 228 12.00 29.76 11.71
C MET A 228 11.21 28.68 12.43
N THR A 229 11.26 27.44 11.96
CA THR A 229 10.59 26.30 12.60
C THR A 229 11.21 25.99 13.96
N GLU A 230 12.53 25.89 14.05
CA GLU A 230 13.25 25.65 15.32
C GLU A 230 13.03 26.79 16.31
N SER A 231 13.11 28.05 15.85
CA SER A 231 12.87 29.22 16.70
C SER A 231 11.44 29.18 17.27
N THR A 232 10.44 28.90 16.42
CA THR A 232 9.04 28.79 16.87
C THR A 232 8.84 27.64 17.85
N GLN A 233 9.52 26.50 17.66
CA GLN A 233 9.47 25.38 18.59
C GLN A 233 10.14 25.72 19.93
N LEU A 234 11.30 26.39 19.92
CA LEU A 234 11.96 26.83 21.14
C LEU A 234 11.09 27.80 21.94
N PHE A 235 10.53 28.82 21.26
CA PHE A 235 9.66 29.80 21.92
C PHE A 235 8.32 29.20 22.39
N SER A 236 7.85 28.11 21.78
CA SER A 236 6.62 27.44 22.20
C SER A 236 6.61 27.03 23.67
N HIS A 237 7.77 26.71 24.24
CA HIS A 237 7.92 26.31 25.65
C HIS A 237 7.77 27.48 26.64
N TYR A 238 7.85 28.72 26.17
CA TYR A 238 7.71 29.92 27.02
C TYR A 238 6.30 30.50 27.01
N PHE A 239 5.42 30.00 26.14
CA PHE A 239 4.02 30.42 26.11
C PHE A 239 3.17 29.56 27.03
N GLU A 240 2.12 30.17 27.59
CA GLU A 240 1.16 29.45 28.43
C GLU A 240 0.43 28.35 27.62
N PRO A 241 -0.04 27.26 28.27
CA PRO A 241 -0.64 26.11 27.58
C PRO A 241 -1.83 26.44 26.69
N HIS A 242 -2.57 27.52 27.01
CA HIS A 242 -3.73 27.96 26.24
C HIS A 242 -3.35 28.70 24.95
N VAL A 243 -2.08 29.08 24.78
CA VAL A 243 -1.59 29.77 23.58
C VAL A 243 -1.31 28.73 22.50
N MET A 244 -1.95 28.91 21.34
CA MET A 244 -1.76 28.05 20.19
C MET A 244 -0.33 28.20 19.64
N THR A 245 0.47 27.17 19.84
CA THR A 245 1.83 27.05 19.30
C THR A 245 1.92 25.80 18.43
N ARG A 246 3.05 25.56 17.76
CA ARG A 246 3.23 24.30 17.02
C ARG A 246 3.23 23.06 17.91
N ASN A 247 3.55 23.20 19.20
CA ASN A 247 3.55 22.11 20.19
C ASN A 247 2.19 21.96 20.90
N HIS A 248 1.47 23.07 21.12
CA HIS A 248 0.11 23.06 21.69
C HIS A 248 -0.97 22.90 20.62
N ASN A 249 -0.58 22.85 19.34
CA ASN A 249 -1.51 22.63 18.25
C ASN A 249 -2.10 21.25 18.41
N VAL A 250 -3.37 21.30 18.72
CA VAL A 250 -4.26 20.19 18.91
C VAL A 250 -4.20 19.25 17.68
N GLU A 251 -4.06 17.94 17.92
CA GLU A 251 -4.08 16.97 16.82
C GLU A 251 -5.40 17.08 16.06
N ARG A 252 -5.42 16.64 14.79
CA ARG A 252 -6.57 16.78 13.88
C ARG A 252 -7.93 16.27 14.42
N ASN A 253 -7.94 15.53 15.53
CA ASN A 253 -9.11 14.90 16.14
C ASN A 253 -9.18 15.09 17.68
N ASP A 254 -8.78 16.23 18.21
CA ASP A 254 -9.23 16.57 19.58
C ASP A 254 -10.67 17.06 19.50
N ASP A 255 -11.52 16.49 20.33
CA ASP A 255 -12.94 16.76 20.38
C ASP A 255 -13.36 17.44 21.70
N ASP A 256 -12.42 18.00 22.49
CA ASP A 256 -12.69 18.66 23.78
C ASP A 256 -13.52 17.76 24.74
N GLY A 257 -13.50 16.43 24.49
CA GLY A 257 -14.35 15.46 25.16
C GLY A 257 -13.86 15.16 26.57
N VAL A 258 -14.66 15.49 27.58
CA VAL A 258 -14.46 15.03 28.96
C VAL A 258 -14.60 13.50 28.97
N VAL A 259 -13.49 12.79 29.11
CA VAL A 259 -13.49 11.33 29.33
C VAL A 259 -13.71 11.11 30.83
N GLU A 260 -14.86 10.55 31.22
CA GLU A 260 -15.03 10.05 32.59
C GLU A 260 -14.03 8.92 32.80
N ASP A 261 -13.07 9.15 33.70
CA ASP A 261 -12.03 8.20 34.06
C ASP A 261 -12.66 7.06 34.87
N LEU A 262 -13.10 6.00 34.18
CA LEU A 262 -13.56 4.79 34.82
C LEU A 262 -12.36 4.03 35.42
N GLU A 263 -12.46 3.74 36.72
CA GLU A 263 -11.40 3.10 37.51
C GLU A 263 -10.96 1.77 36.86
N GLY A 264 -9.75 1.73 36.30
CA GLY A 264 -9.16 0.56 35.63
C GLY A 264 -8.72 0.76 34.18
N ASN A 265 -8.96 1.91 33.56
CA ASN A 265 -8.47 2.19 32.21
C ASN A 265 -6.95 2.42 32.17
N LEU A 266 -6.29 1.88 31.13
CA LEU A 266 -4.91 2.24 30.82
C LEU A 266 -4.87 3.68 30.29
N SER A 267 -3.87 4.47 30.72
CA SER A 267 -3.71 5.88 30.34
C SER A 267 -3.62 6.17 28.83
N ILE A 268 -3.37 5.14 28.01
CA ILE A 268 -3.40 5.26 26.56
C ILE A 268 -4.83 5.31 26.00
N PHE A 269 -5.82 4.80 26.73
CA PHE A 269 -7.24 4.78 26.36
C PHE A 269 -8.06 5.90 26.99
N SER A 270 -7.46 6.75 27.82
CA SER A 270 -8.08 7.96 28.35
C SER A 270 -8.02 9.15 27.39
N HIS A 271 -7.46 8.97 26.20
CA HIS A 271 -7.44 10.00 25.16
C HIS A 271 -8.74 9.95 24.36
N PRO A 272 -9.40 11.10 24.12
CA PRO A 272 -10.63 11.15 23.35
C PRO A 272 -10.44 10.53 21.96
N CYS A 273 -11.39 9.71 21.52
CA CYS A 273 -11.38 9.10 20.21
C CYS A 273 -12.78 9.07 19.60
N ARG A 274 -12.90 9.58 18.37
CA ARG A 274 -14.16 9.61 17.62
C ARG A 274 -14.63 8.20 17.24
N VAL A 275 -15.76 7.76 17.76
CA VAL A 275 -16.56 6.69 17.12
C VAL A 275 -17.27 7.25 15.88
N TRP A 276 -17.21 6.55 14.73
CA TRP A 276 -17.74 7.05 13.46
C TRP A 276 -18.94 6.25 12.92
N GLY A 277 -20.14 6.69 13.29
CA GLY A 277 -21.47 6.24 12.83
C GLY A 277 -22.60 6.90 13.65
N GLU A 278 -23.86 6.80 13.24
CA GLU A 278 -25.00 7.14 14.13
C GLU A 278 -25.02 6.14 15.28
N ALA A 279 -24.33 6.47 16.38
CA ALA A 279 -24.45 5.70 17.61
C ALA A 279 -25.81 6.01 18.25
N LYS A 280 -26.83 5.22 17.92
CA LYS A 280 -27.87 4.95 18.92
C LYS A 280 -27.15 4.31 20.10
N LYS A 281 -27.28 4.92 21.28
CA LYS A 281 -26.77 4.42 22.56
C LYS A 281 -26.98 2.90 22.64
N GLY A 282 -25.88 2.16 22.59
CA GLY A 282 -25.87 0.71 22.67
C GLY A 282 -24.49 0.26 23.11
N PHE A 283 -24.42 -0.30 24.30
CA PHE A 283 -23.24 -0.98 24.82
C PHE A 283 -23.07 -2.30 24.03
N ILE A 284 -21.83 -2.66 23.69
CA ILE A 284 -21.50 -3.98 23.14
C ILE A 284 -20.78 -4.78 24.26
N PRO A 285 -21.15 -6.05 24.49
CA PRO A 285 -20.54 -6.93 25.48
C PRO A 285 -19.06 -7.25 25.20
#